data_AF-A0A972RC81-F1
#
_entry.id   AF-A0A972RC81-F1
#
_cell.length_a   1.000
_cell.length_b   1.000
_cell.length_c   1.000
_cell.angle_alpha   90.00
_cell.angle_beta   90.00
_cell.angle_gamma   90.00
#
_symmetry.space_group_name_H-M   'P 1'
#
loop_
_entity.id
_entity.type
_entity.pdbx_description
1 polymer ?
#
loop_
_entity_poly.entity_id
_entity_poly.type
_entity_poly.pdbx_seq_one_letter_code
_entity_poly.pdbx_strand_id
1 'polypeptide(L)' 'MTILNVTEARSKLYTLNDETTETHQPIVITGKRGNAVLVSED' A
#
# COMPACT_ATOMS: atom_id res chain seq x y z
N MET A 1 -9.16 -3.44 2.98
CA MET A 1 -8.34 -3.87 1.82
C MET A 1 -8.45 -2.81 0.74
N THR A 2 -7.37 -2.04 0.57
CA THR A 2 -7.32 -0.90 -0.36
C THR A 2 -6.54 -1.29 -1.60
N ILE A 3 -6.98 -0.90 -2.79
CA ILE A 3 -6.30 -1.17 -4.06
C ILE A 3 -5.98 0.15 -4.73
N LEU A 4 -4.71 0.40 -5.06
CA LEU A 4 -4.28 1.60 -5.75
C LEU A 4 -3.18 1.32 -6.76
N ASN A 5 -2.90 2.27 -7.65
CA ASN A 5 -1.84 2.13 -8.62
C ASN A 5 -0.46 2.53 -8.04
N VAL A 6 0.61 2.04 -8.67
CA VAL A 6 1.99 2.25 -8.22
C VAL A 6 2.39 3.74 -8.17
N THR A 7 1.80 4.57 -9.04
CA THR A 7 2.09 6.01 -9.10
C THR A 7 1.51 6.73 -7.89
N GLU A 8 0.27 6.40 -7.52
CA GLU A 8 -0.38 6.91 -6.32
C GLU A 8 0.31 6.41 -5.05
N ALA A 9 0.68 5.12 -5.02
CA ALA A 9 1.37 4.51 -3.89
C ALA A 9 2.70 5.21 -3.62
N ARG A 10 3.46 5.53 -4.69
CA ARG A 10 4.73 6.24 -4.59
C ARG A 10 4.57 7.62 -3.94
N SER A 11 3.55 8.38 -4.33
CA SER A 11 3.33 9.74 -3.82
C SER A 11 2.82 9.78 -2.38
N LYS A 12 2.22 8.68 -1.90
CA LYS A 12 1.58 8.59 -0.58
C LYS A 12 2.21 7.54 0.34
N LEU A 13 3.43 7.11 0.05
CA LEU A 13 4.02 5.91 0.67
C LEU A 13 4.12 6.03 2.20
N TYR A 14 4.50 7.20 2.72
CA TYR A 14 4.52 7.46 4.17
C TYR A 14 3.13 7.34 4.80
N THR A 15 2.12 7.98 4.23
CA THR A 15 0.74 7.90 4.74
C THR A 15 0.18 6.48 4.67
N LEU A 16 0.47 5.75 3.59
CA LEU A 16 0.01 4.37 3.43
C LEU A 16 0.70 3.42 4.42
N ASN A 17 1.96 3.69 4.77
CA ASN A 17 2.66 2.96 5.82
C ASN A 17 1.95 3.15 7.17
N ASP A 18 1.71 4.41 7.56
CA ASP A 18 1.03 4.74 8.82
C ASP A 18 -0.37 4.13 8.87
N GLU A 19 -1.15 4.25 7.78
CA GLU A 19 -2.48 3.64 7.66
C GLU A 19 -2.44 2.11 7.81
N THR A 20 -1.45 1.45 7.20
CA THR A 20 -1.32 -0.01 7.27
C THR A 20 -0.96 -0.45 8.68
N THR A 21 -0.08 0.27 9.38
CA THR A 21 0.30 0.01 10.77
C THR A 21 -0.86 0.27 11.73
N GLU A 22 -1.64 1.33 11.55
CA GLU A 22 -2.78 1.63 12.43
C GLU A 22 -3.94 0.65 12.21
N THR A 23 -4.31 0.41 10.95
CA THR A 23 -5.51 -0.37 10.62
C THR A 23 -5.26 -1.87 10.54
N HIS A 24 -4.00 -2.30 10.44
CA HIS A 24 -3.58 -3.67 10.17
C HIS A 24 -4.24 -4.25 8.91
N GLN A 25 -4.65 -3.40 7.97
CA GLN A 25 -5.27 -3.82 6.72
C GLN A 25 -4.26 -3.86 5.58
N PRO A 26 -4.17 -4.96 4.82
CA PRO A 26 -3.28 -5.02 3.67
C PRO A 26 -3.74 -4.09 2.56
N ILE A 27 -2.76 -3.48 1.90
CA ILE A 27 -2.94 -2.57 0.78
C ILE A 27 -2.30 -3.19 -0.47
N VAL A 28 -3.09 -3.34 -1.54
CA VAL A 28 -2.61 -3.88 -2.82
C VAL A 28 -2.20 -2.73 -3.74
N ILE A 29 -0.96 -2.80 -4.21
CA ILE A 29 -0.40 -1.86 -5.16
C ILE A 29 -0.35 -2.53 -6.53
N THR A 30 -1.01 -1.94 -7.51
CA THR A 30 -1.10 -2.45 -8.88
C THR A 30 -0.21 -1.65 -9.80
N GLY A 31 0.55 -2.33 -10.67
CA GLY A 31 1.50 -1.67 -11.56
C GLY A 31 1.58 -2.37 -12.91
N LYS A 32 2.01 -1.63 -13.93
CA LYS A 32 2.20 -2.18 -15.29
C LYS A 32 3.18 -3.36 -15.35
N ARG A 33 4.12 -3.42 -14.41
CA ARG A 33 5.17 -4.46 -14.34
C ARG A 33 4.86 -5.59 -13.36
N GLY A 34 3.78 -5.46 -12.58
CA GLY A 34 3.44 -6.39 -11.52
C GLY A 34 2.69 -5.72 -10.38
N ASN A 35 2.13 -6.56 -9.51
CA ASN A 35 1.42 -6.15 -8.31
C ASN A 35 2.28 -6.43 -7.07
N ALA A 36 2.08 -5.65 -6.03
CA ALA A 36 2.71 -5.81 -4.72
C ALA A 36 1.65 -5.66 -3.62
N VAL A 37 1.96 -6.11 -2.41
CA VAL A 37 1.11 -5.95 -1.23
C VAL A 37 1.94 -5.31 -0.13
N LEU A 38 1.45 -4.22 0.44
CA LEU A 38 1.96 -3.59 1.65
C LEU A 38 1.21 -4.19 2.85
N VAL A 39 1.96 -4.64 3.85
CA VAL A 39 1.46 -5.23 5.09
C VAL A 39 2.22 -4.61 6.27
N SER A 40 1.54 -4.47 7.41
CA SER A 40 2.19 -4.10 8.67
C SER A 40 3.03 -5.30 9.14
N GLU A 41 4.17 -5.01 9.76
CA GLU A 41 4.99 -6.02 10.42
C GLU A 41 4.46 -6.35 11.82
N ASP A 42 3.89 -5.36 12.50
CA ASP A 42 3.19 -5.47 13.80
C ASP A 42 1.70 -5.74 13.63
#